data_AF-A0A9W8Y5X5-F1
#
_entry.id   AF-A0A9W8Y5X5-F1
#
_cell.length_a   1.000
_cell.length_b   1.000
_cell.length_c   1.000
_cell.angle_alpha   90.00
_cell.angle_beta   90.00
_cell.angle_gamma   90.00
#
_symmetry.space_group_name_H-M   'P 1'
#
loop_
_entity.id
_entity.type
_entity.pdbx_description
1 polymer ?
#
loop_
_entity_poly.entity_id
_entity_poly.type
_entity_poly.pdbx_seq_one_letter_code
_entity_poly.pdbx_strand_id
1 'polypeptide(L)'
;MASRKIDREKALINAANAMRQSTNNPAVLSRLDGQIKDGRRNIEYFESKLRDLDLQRTTSGMDNMSLQPGARKANNPLTPPPKDGWNGYVQEGQGGYGQPMMPPRAPYAPPPPGAPIKRQNFSKLGMLVES
;
A
#
# COMPACT_ATOMS: atom_id res chain seq x y z
N MET A 1 14.03 -9.79 -5.46
CA MET A 1 14.14 -9.11 -4.14
C MET A 1 13.06 -9.55 -3.15
N ALA A 2 11.83 -9.80 -3.60
CA ALA A 2 10.76 -10.22 -2.71
C ALA A 2 10.96 -11.62 -2.10
N SER A 3 11.62 -12.57 -2.79
CA SER A 3 11.96 -13.89 -2.21
C SER A 3 12.83 -13.77 -0.95
N ARG A 4 13.88 -12.94 -0.99
CA ARG A 4 14.71 -12.65 0.20
C ARG A 4 13.92 -12.00 1.34
N LYS A 5 12.87 -11.23 1.02
CA LYS A 5 11.99 -10.66 2.04
C LYS A 5 11.11 -11.74 2.67
N ILE A 6 10.56 -12.65 1.88
CA ILE A 6 9.80 -13.80 2.39
C ILE A 6 10.65 -14.65 3.33
N ASP A 7 11.90 -14.96 2.97
CA ASP A 7 12.79 -15.76 3.82
C ASP A 7 13.08 -15.05 5.16
N ARG A 8 13.24 -13.72 5.13
CA ARG A 8 13.39 -12.90 6.33
C ARG A 8 12.14 -12.95 7.22
N GLU A 9 10.94 -12.77 6.66
CA GLU A 9 9.70 -12.83 7.44
C GLU A 9 9.48 -14.21 8.06
N LYS A 10 9.80 -15.29 7.32
CA LYS A 10 9.75 -16.66 7.84
C LYS A 10 10.70 -16.86 9.03
N ALA A 11 11.93 -16.37 8.92
CA ALA A 11 12.89 -16.43 10.01
C ALA A 11 12.42 -15.64 11.25
N LEU A 12 11.83 -14.46 11.05
CA LEU A 12 11.28 -13.64 12.13
C LEU A 12 10.11 -14.32 12.84
N ILE A 13 9.18 -14.93 12.10
CA ILE A 13 8.06 -15.69 12.69
C ILE A 13 8.61 -16.87 13.51
N ASN A 14 9.60 -17.60 12.98
CA ASN A 14 10.20 -18.72 13.69
C ASN A 14 10.89 -18.26 14.98
N ALA A 15 11.67 -17.17 14.92
CA ALA A 15 12.31 -16.59 16.09
C ALA A 15 11.26 -16.12 17.12
N ALA A 16 10.17 -15.48 16.68
CA ALA A 16 9.09 -15.05 17.56
C ALA A 16 8.39 -16.23 18.24
N ASN A 17 8.17 -17.34 17.53
CA ASN A 17 7.64 -18.58 18.12
C ASN A 17 8.58 -19.15 19.20
N ALA A 18 9.89 -19.17 18.96
CA ALA A 18 10.86 -19.61 19.94
C ALA A 18 10.89 -18.69 21.18
N MET A 19 10.86 -17.36 20.98
CA MET A 19 10.79 -16.37 22.07
C MET A 19 9.50 -16.50 22.88
N ARG A 20 8.39 -16.84 22.22
CA ARG A 20 7.08 -17.04 22.86
C ARG A 20 7.10 -18.22 23.81
N GLN A 21 7.86 -19.27 23.47
CA GLN A 21 8.05 -20.45 24.33
C GLN A 21 9.01 -20.20 25.50
N SER A 22 9.91 -19.22 25.38
CA SER A 22 10.91 -18.91 26.41
C SER A 22 10.52 -17.78 27.36
N THR A 23 9.32 -17.21 27.21
CA THR A 23 8.84 -16.10 28.05
C THR A 23 7.48 -16.37 28.65
N ASN A 24 7.29 -15.91 29.89
CA ASN A 24 6.02 -15.98 30.61
C ASN A 24 5.41 -14.59 30.81
N ASN A 25 6.02 -13.55 30.23
CA ASN A 25 5.56 -12.16 30.37
C ASN A 25 4.42 -11.87 29.38
N PRO A 26 3.20 -11.53 29.86
CA PRO A 26 2.04 -11.31 28.97
C PRO A 26 2.22 -10.15 28.00
N ALA A 27 2.96 -9.10 28.38
CA ALA A 27 3.22 -7.97 27.49
C ALA A 27 4.17 -8.36 26.34
N VAL A 28 5.12 -9.26 26.59
CA VAL A 28 6.02 -9.76 25.55
C VAL A 28 5.27 -10.73 24.64
N LEU A 29 4.45 -11.62 25.20
CA LEU A 29 3.60 -12.54 24.43
C LEU A 29 2.68 -11.80 23.46
N SER A 30 1.98 -10.77 23.93
CA SER A 30 1.10 -9.96 23.08
C SER A 30 1.84 -9.31 21.90
N ARG A 31 3.06 -8.82 22.13
CA ARG A 31 3.90 -8.26 21.07
C ARG A 31 4.36 -9.33 20.08
N LEU A 32 4.80 -10.49 20.58
CA LEU A 32 5.24 -11.62 19.74
C LEU A 32 4.09 -12.16 18.88
N ASP A 33 2.89 -12.30 19.46
CA ASP A 33 1.69 -12.74 18.74
C ASP A 33 1.31 -11.73 17.64
N GLY A 34 1.44 -10.42 17.92
CA GLY A 34 1.30 -9.36 16.91
C GLY A 34 2.31 -9.50 15.78
N GLN A 35 3.59 -9.69 16.09
CA GLN A 35 4.65 -9.90 15.10
C GLN A 35 4.42 -11.15 14.24
N ILE A 36 3.93 -12.24 14.83
CA ILE A 36 3.61 -13.47 14.10
C ILE A 36 2.47 -13.22 13.10
N LYS A 37 1.41 -12.53 13.54
CA LYS A 37 0.28 -12.18 12.67
C LYS A 37 0.70 -11.25 11.54
N ASP A 38 1.52 -10.25 11.85
CA ASP A 38 2.02 -9.29 10.86
C ASP A 38 2.97 -9.95 9.86
N GLY A 39 3.87 -10.81 10.34
CA GLY A 39 4.78 -11.58 9.48
C GLY A 39 4.02 -12.44 8.48
N ARG A 40 2.91 -13.09 8.89
CA ARG A 40 2.05 -13.87 7.97
C ARG A 40 1.45 -12.98 6.87
N ARG A 41 0.91 -11.82 7.25
CA ARG A 41 0.36 -10.85 6.28
C ARG A 41 1.44 -10.32 5.32
N ASN A 42 2.65 -10.08 5.82
CA ASN A 42 3.78 -9.65 5.00
C ASN A 42 4.19 -10.72 3.98
N ILE A 43 4.22 -12.00 4.38
CA ILE A 43 4.51 -13.12 3.47
C ILE A 43 3.48 -13.15 2.34
N GLU A 44 2.18 -13.14 2.67
CA GLU A 44 1.09 -13.14 1.68
C GLU A 44 1.24 -11.97 0.69
N TYR A 45 1.54 -10.76 1.20
CA TYR A 45 1.76 -9.58 0.36
C TYR A 45 2.98 -9.74 -0.56
N PHE A 46 4.11 -10.25 -0.06
CA PHE A 46 5.28 -10.45 -0.90
C PHE A 46 5.10 -11.58 -1.92
N GLU A 47 4.33 -12.61 -1.60
CA GLU A 47 3.95 -13.67 -2.53
C GLU A 47 3.06 -13.14 -3.66
N SER A 48 2.03 -12.34 -3.33
CA SER A 48 1.21 -11.66 -4.34
C SER A 48 2.08 -10.78 -5.24
N LYS A 49 2.94 -9.95 -4.64
CA LYS A 49 3.80 -9.03 -5.38
C LYS A 49 4.82 -9.73 -6.27
N LEU A 50 5.28 -10.94 -5.91
CA LEU A 50 6.12 -11.75 -6.78
C LEU A 50 5.36 -12.21 -8.02
N ARG A 51 4.13 -12.73 -7.85
CA ARG A 51 3.29 -13.14 -8.97
C ARG A 51 3.01 -11.97 -9.91
N ASP A 52 2.68 -10.80 -9.35
CA ASP A 52 2.43 -9.59 -10.15
C ASP A 52 3.66 -9.17 -10.96
N LEU A 53 4.86 -9.24 -10.36
CA LEU A 53 6.11 -8.93 -11.05
C LEU A 53 6.46 -9.95 -12.13
N ASP A 54 6.18 -11.24 -11.91
CA ASP A 54 6.40 -12.29 -12.91
C ASP A 54 5.43 -12.14 -14.10
N LEU A 55 4.17 -11.80 -13.82
CA LEU A 55 3.19 -11.42 -14.86
C LEU A 55 3.64 -10.18 -15.63
N GLN A 56 4.09 -9.13 -14.92
CA GLN A 56 4.58 -7.93 -15.57
C GLN A 56 5.83 -8.21 -16.42
N ARG A 57 6.77 -9.04 -15.94
CA ARG A 57 7.97 -9.43 -16.70
C ARG A 57 7.62 -10.23 -17.95
N THR A 58 6.66 -11.13 -17.88
CA THR A 58 6.21 -11.93 -19.04
C THR A 58 5.48 -11.06 -20.06
N THR A 59 4.59 -10.15 -19.63
CA THR A 59 3.94 -9.16 -20.50
C THR A 59 4.96 -8.21 -21.15
N SER A 60 5.81 -7.54 -20.36
CA SER A 60 6.81 -6.60 -20.90
C SER A 60 7.88 -7.28 -21.76
N GLY A 61 8.19 -8.54 -21.52
CA GLY A 61 9.05 -9.34 -22.40
C GLY A 61 8.41 -9.60 -23.77
N MET A 62 7.08 -9.73 -23.83
CA MET A 62 6.32 -9.84 -25.07
C MET A 62 6.21 -8.51 -25.82
N ASP A 63 5.99 -7.39 -25.09
CA ASP A 63 5.98 -6.05 -25.67
C ASP A 63 7.33 -5.71 -26.33
N ASN A 64 8.45 -6.12 -25.73
CA ASN A 64 9.78 -5.87 -26.28
C ASN A 64 10.17 -6.80 -27.45
N MET A 65 9.46 -7.92 -27.65
CA MET A 65 9.58 -8.75 -28.85
C MET A 65 8.72 -8.22 -30.01
N SER A 66 7.70 -7.40 -29.73
CA SER A 66 6.84 -6.78 -30.75
C SER A 66 7.45 -5.51 -31.37
N LEU A 67 8.56 -4.99 -30.84
CA LEU A 67 9.16 -3.72 -31.27
C LEU A 67 10.43 -3.88 -32.13
N GLN A 68 10.78 -5.08 -32.59
CA GLN A 68 11.80 -5.25 -33.63
C GLN A 68 11.23 -4.77 -34.99
N PRO A 69 11.68 -3.63 -35.57
CA PRO A 69 11.27 -3.22 -36.90
C PRO A 69 12.16 -3.97 -37.89
N GLY A 70 11.72 -5.16 -38.30
CA GLY A 70 12.51 -6.04 -39.15
C GLY A 70 11.65 -6.93 -40.04
N ALA A 71 11.02 -6.30 -41.04
CA ALA A 71 10.54 -6.88 -42.30
C ALA A 71 10.18 -8.37 -42.33
N ARG A 72 8.88 -8.68 -42.51
CA ARG A 72 8.37 -9.69 -43.47
C ARG A 72 6.84 -9.67 -43.53
N LYS A 73 6.35 -9.19 -44.68
CA LYS A 73 5.27 -9.77 -45.51
C LYS A 73 3.96 -10.22 -44.83
N ALA A 74 2.91 -9.51 -45.24
CA ALA A 74 1.65 -10.04 -45.79
C ALA A 74 0.65 -10.73 -44.83
N ASN A 75 -0.55 -10.13 -44.79
CA ASN A 75 -1.84 -10.73 -44.53
C ASN A 75 -2.03 -11.43 -43.18
N ASN A 76 -2.47 -10.65 -42.19
CA ASN A 76 -3.69 -10.86 -41.39
C ASN A 76 -3.48 -10.42 -39.93
N PRO A 77 -3.74 -9.15 -39.56
CA PRO A 77 -3.86 -8.80 -38.16
C PRO A 77 -5.26 -9.19 -37.69
N LEU A 78 -5.32 -10.21 -36.83
CA LEU A 78 -6.46 -10.46 -35.95
C LEU A 78 -6.85 -9.12 -35.32
N THR A 79 -8.03 -8.62 -35.71
CA THR A 79 -8.58 -7.37 -35.24
C THR A 79 -8.80 -7.49 -33.74
N PRO A 80 -8.25 -6.59 -32.90
CA PRO A 80 -8.59 -6.58 -31.48
C PRO A 80 -10.11 -6.39 -31.33
N PRO A 81 -10.76 -7.04 -30.33
CA PRO A 81 -12.20 -6.95 -30.16
C PRO A 81 -12.65 -5.49 -29.98
N PRO A 82 -13.80 -5.08 -30.56
CA PRO A 82 -14.32 -3.72 -30.44
C PRO A 82 -14.56 -3.36 -28.98
N LYS A 83 -14.04 -2.19 -28.58
CA LYS A 83 -14.32 -1.57 -27.28
C LYS A 83 -15.68 -0.88 -27.38
N ASP A 84 -16.75 -1.64 -27.37
CA ASP A 84 -18.09 -1.07 -27.35
C ASP A 84 -18.40 -0.54 -25.94
N GLY A 85 -18.57 0.79 -25.83
CA GLY A 85 -19.58 1.32 -24.90
C GLY A 85 -19.16 2.24 -23.74
N TRP A 86 -18.13 3.07 -23.85
CA TRP A 86 -17.89 4.14 -22.85
C TRP A 86 -18.04 5.56 -23.43
N ASN A 87 -19.03 5.75 -24.30
CA ASN A 87 -19.55 7.08 -24.64
C ASN A 87 -20.94 7.23 -24.03
N GLY A 88 -21.01 7.90 -22.87
CA GLY A 88 -22.26 8.18 -22.18
C GLY A 88 -22.20 9.51 -21.42
N TYR A 89 -22.70 10.55 -22.08
CA TYR A 89 -23.31 11.76 -21.51
C TYR A 89 -22.39 12.87 -20.97
N VAL A 90 -22.03 13.75 -21.91
CA VAL A 90 -22.12 15.20 -21.68
C VAL A 90 -23.59 15.53 -21.43
N GLN A 91 -23.93 16.00 -20.23
CA GLN A 91 -25.21 16.66 -19.96
C GLN A 91 -24.94 17.99 -19.24
N GLU A 92 -24.92 19.04 -20.06
CA GLU A 92 -25.59 20.32 -19.87
C GLU A 92 -26.28 20.53 -18.49
N GLY A 93 -25.77 21.47 -17.71
CA GLY A 93 -26.41 21.96 -16.48
C GLY A 93 -26.02 23.42 -16.21
N GLN A 94 -26.85 24.33 -16.72
CA GLN A 94 -26.74 25.78 -16.59
C GLN A 94 -26.78 26.27 -15.13
N GLY A 95 -26.02 27.35 -14.86
CA GLY A 95 -26.50 28.48 -14.08
C GLY A 95 -26.15 28.53 -12.58
N GLY A 96 -25.70 29.70 -12.14
CA GLY A 96 -25.91 30.15 -10.76
C GLY A 96 -24.68 30.70 -10.05
N TYR A 97 -24.53 32.02 -10.07
CA TYR A 97 -23.70 32.77 -9.12
C TYR A 97 -24.19 32.48 -7.69
N GLY A 98 -23.37 31.79 -6.90
CA GLY A 98 -23.67 31.48 -5.50
C GLY A 98 -22.39 31.31 -4.70
N GLN A 99 -22.12 32.27 -3.82
CA GLN A 99 -21.09 32.22 -2.79
C GLN A 99 -21.08 30.85 -2.10
N PRO A 100 -19.93 30.18 -1.89
CA PRO A 100 -19.93 28.93 -1.15
C PRO A 100 -20.14 29.26 0.33
N MET A 101 -21.37 29.12 0.83
CA MET A 101 -21.62 28.86 2.25
C MET A 101 -20.92 27.53 2.57
N MET A 102 -19.68 27.60 3.05
CA MET A 102 -18.94 26.42 3.48
C MET A 102 -19.58 25.92 4.78
N PRO A 103 -19.94 24.63 4.90
CA PRO A 103 -20.41 24.08 6.16
C PRO A 103 -19.29 24.12 7.22
N PRO A 104 -19.62 24.16 8.53
CA PRO A 104 -18.63 24.12 9.60
C PRO A 104 -17.71 22.92 9.42
N ARG A 105 -16.39 23.19 9.41
CA ARG A 105 -15.37 22.15 9.25
C ARG A 105 -15.52 21.09 10.35
N ALA A 106 -15.67 19.83 9.95
CA ALA A 106 -15.62 18.72 10.86
C ALA A 106 -14.30 18.74 11.66
N PRO A 107 -14.29 18.38 12.96
CA PRO A 107 -13.14 18.54 13.87
C PRO A 107 -11.87 17.76 13.47
N TYR A 108 -11.90 16.98 12.40
CA TYR A 108 -10.77 16.19 11.89
C TYR A 108 -10.35 16.55 10.46
N ALA A 109 -10.73 17.73 9.95
CA ALA A 109 -10.20 18.20 8.68
C ALA A 109 -8.67 18.38 8.79
N PRO A 110 -7.87 17.80 7.88
CA PRO A 110 -6.42 17.93 7.91
C PRO A 110 -6.01 19.40 7.74
N PRO A 111 -4.98 19.86 8.47
CA PRO A 111 -4.54 21.25 8.42
C PRO A 111 -3.99 21.61 7.03
N PRO A 112 -4.10 22.88 6.60
CA PRO A 112 -3.60 23.32 5.31
C PRO A 112 -2.08 23.11 5.18
N PRO A 113 -1.57 22.86 3.97
CA PRO A 113 -0.13 22.70 3.73
C PRO A 113 0.62 23.94 4.22
N GLY A 114 1.57 23.74 5.15
CA GLY A 114 2.34 24.83 5.76
C GLY A 114 1.91 25.23 7.17
N ALA A 115 0.88 24.59 7.75
CA ALA A 115 0.52 24.83 9.15
C ALA A 115 1.63 24.35 10.12
N PRO A 116 2.06 25.18 11.09
CA PRO A 116 3.10 24.81 12.04
C PRO A 116 2.61 23.69 12.98
N ILE A 117 3.29 22.54 12.95
CA ILE A 117 3.04 21.43 13.88
C ILE A 117 3.53 21.85 15.28
N LYS A 118 2.60 22.19 16.18
CA LYS A 118 2.93 22.39 17.59
C LYS A 118 3.34 21.04 18.19
N ARG A 119 4.65 20.84 18.36
CA ARG A 119 5.19 19.71 19.14
C ARG A 119 4.72 19.87 20.58
N GLN A 120 4.09 18.83 21.13
CA GLN A 120 3.77 18.80 22.55
C GLN A 120 5.09 18.67 23.33
N ASN A 121 5.42 19.68 24.14
CA ASN A 121 6.58 19.67 25.00
C ASN A 121 6.24 18.90 26.29
N PHE A 122 6.81 17.71 26.47
CA PHE A 122 6.69 16.94 27.71
C PHE A 122 7.77 17.39 28.70
N SER A 123 7.59 18.57 29.29
CA SER A 123 8.42 19.03 30.41
C SER A 123 7.59 19.11 31.67
N LYS A 124 7.35 17.96 32.31
CA LYS A 124 7.15 17.85 33.77
C LYS A 124 7.01 16.37 34.19
N LEU A 125 8.15 15.71 34.38
CA LEU A 125 8.29 14.60 35.34
C LEU A 125 9.61 14.75 36.11
N GLY A 126 9.89 15.97 36.55
CA GLY A 126 10.85 16.23 37.61
C GLY A 126 10.07 16.59 38.87
N MET A 127 10.31 15.85 39.95
CA MET A 127 9.89 16.07 41.35
C MET A 127 8.50 15.57 41.77
N LEU A 128 8.48 14.45 42.53
CA LEU A 128 7.73 14.27 43.80
C LEU A 128 7.82 12.81 44.29
N VAL A 129 8.79 12.50 45.16
CA VAL A 129 8.58 11.87 46.49
C VAL A 129 9.96 11.72 47.15
N GLU A 130 10.24 12.65 48.04
CA GLU A 130 11.12 12.48 49.19
C GLU A 130 10.20 12.64 50.39
N SER A 131 10.05 11.59 51.19
CA SER A 131 9.57 11.56 52.58
C SER A 131 9.90 10.21 53.17
#